data_AF-A0A1J5JF43-F1
#
_entry.id   AF-A0A1J5JF43-F1
#
_cell.length_a   1.000
_cell.length_b   1.000
_cell.length_c   1.000
_cell.angle_alpha   90.00
_cell.angle_beta   90.00
_cell.angle_gamma   90.00
#
_symmetry.space_group_name_H-M   'P 1'
#
loop_
_entity.id
_entity.type
_entity.pdbx_description
1 polymer ?
#
loop_
_entity_poly.entity_id
_entity_poly.type
_entity_poly.pdbx_seq_one_letter_code
_entity_poly.pdbx_strand_id
1 'polypeptide(L)'
;MFSGSAARIFGLLLCSVFWLSLAGSVEAAGANDRNLRKIVLDQTTTYPGHEFYRYFVPLLSEKVGNVYFDSVTLKESRSKRSGSLISIEYREAILFQTVVYAADQYINAKAIQAAAVVSAKLSQSQLDGLLSQGGDLAGDEL
;
A
#
# COMPACT_ATOMS: atom_id res chain seq x y z
N MET A 1 -26.80 -63.80 -6.52
CA MET A 1 -26.71 -62.50 -7.19
C MET A 1 -26.34 -61.46 -6.14
N PHE A 2 -25.06 -61.47 -5.73
CA PHE A 2 -24.49 -60.54 -4.74
C PHE A 2 -23.63 -59.55 -5.51
N SER A 3 -23.95 -58.26 -5.44
CA SER A 3 -22.99 -57.15 -5.50
C SER A 3 -23.77 -55.86 -5.72
N GLY A 4 -23.51 -54.84 -4.91
CA GLY A 4 -24.04 -53.51 -5.23
C GLY A 4 -24.04 -52.47 -4.11
N SER A 5 -23.84 -52.85 -2.85
CA SER A 5 -24.00 -51.89 -1.74
C SER A 5 -22.70 -51.43 -1.07
N ALA A 6 -21.55 -52.05 -1.35
CA ALA A 6 -20.28 -51.70 -0.71
C ALA A 6 -19.48 -50.60 -1.46
N ALA A 7 -19.71 -50.43 -2.76
CA ALA A 7 -18.91 -49.51 -3.59
C ALA A 7 -19.31 -48.02 -3.46
N ARG A 8 -20.48 -47.72 -2.90
CA ARG A 8 -20.97 -46.32 -2.79
C ARG A 8 -20.57 -45.62 -1.50
N ILE A 9 -20.22 -46.38 -0.45
CA ILE A 9 -19.83 -45.80 0.84
C ILE A 9 -18.33 -45.46 0.86
N PHE A 10 -17.51 -46.21 0.11
CA PHE A 10 -16.06 -45.96 0.03
C PHE A 10 -15.69 -44.73 -0.80
N GLY A 11 -16.54 -44.30 -1.75
CA GLY A 11 -16.31 -43.11 -2.57
C GLY A 11 -16.61 -41.78 -1.85
N LEU A 12 -17.50 -41.78 -0.86
CA LEU A 12 -17.90 -40.56 -0.13
C LEU A 12 -17.00 -40.26 1.07
N LEU A 13 -16.33 -41.27 1.63
CA LEU A 13 -15.41 -41.08 2.77
C LEU A 13 -14.01 -40.59 2.36
N LEU A 14 -13.66 -40.68 1.07
CA LEU A 14 -12.35 -40.24 0.55
C LEU A 14 -12.32 -38.74 0.16
N CYS A 15 -13.49 -38.11 -0.04
CA CYS A 15 -13.58 -36.68 -0.36
C CYS A 15 -13.59 -35.76 0.88
N SER A 16 -14.02 -36.25 2.05
CA SER A 16 -14.08 -35.43 3.27
C SER A 16 -12.72 -35.24 3.95
N VAL A 17 -11.73 -36.10 3.67
CA VAL A 17 -10.37 -35.97 4.20
C VAL A 17 -9.53 -35.01 3.37
N PHE A 18 -9.83 -34.85 2.08
CA PHE A 18 -9.07 -33.96 1.20
C PHE A 18 -9.34 -32.46 1.45
N TRP A 19 -10.50 -32.12 2.05
CA TRP A 19 -10.82 -30.73 2.43
C TRP A 19 -10.28 -30.32 3.80
N LEU A 20 -9.80 -31.25 4.63
CA LEU A 20 -9.35 -30.95 5.99
C LEU A 20 -7.83 -30.73 6.13
N SER A 21 -7.07 -30.89 5.04
CA SER A 21 -5.61 -30.67 5.02
C SER A 21 -5.21 -29.26 4.56
N LEU A 22 -6.15 -28.33 4.41
CA LEU A 22 -5.88 -26.91 4.11
C LEU A 22 -6.20 -26.00 5.31
N ALA A 23 -5.99 -26.52 6.53
CA ALA A 23 -6.14 -25.76 7.77
C ALA A 23 -4.85 -25.91 8.59
N GLY A 24 -3.75 -25.30 8.14
CA GLY A 24 -2.51 -25.38 8.91
C GLY A 24 -1.29 -24.83 8.21
N SER A 25 -1.26 -23.52 7.98
CA SER A 25 -0.05 -22.66 8.05
C SER A 25 -0.49 -21.21 7.81
N VAL A 26 -1.24 -20.64 8.77
CA VAL A 26 -1.18 -19.17 8.94
C VAL A 26 0.13 -18.93 9.69
N GLU A 27 1.19 -18.81 8.91
CA GLU A 27 2.48 -18.38 9.43
C GLU A 27 2.29 -16.92 9.84
N ALA A 28 2.23 -16.70 11.16
CA ALA A 28 2.22 -15.37 11.73
C ALA A 28 3.50 -14.66 11.30
N ALA A 29 3.41 -13.85 10.24
CA ALA A 29 4.45 -12.96 9.77
C ALA A 29 4.65 -11.82 10.78
N GLY A 30 5.13 -12.17 11.98
CA GLY A 30 5.29 -11.25 13.10
C GLY A 30 6.66 -11.46 13.73
N ALA A 31 7.72 -10.95 13.09
CA ALA A 31 9.01 -10.78 13.77
C ALA A 31 10.06 -9.87 13.08
N ASN A 32 9.86 -9.40 11.84
CA ASN A 32 10.83 -8.49 11.17
C ASN A 32 10.19 -7.20 10.61
N ASP A 33 8.95 -6.93 10.98
CA ASP A 33 8.03 -6.00 10.30
C ASP A 33 8.33 -4.50 10.54
N ARG A 34 9.10 -4.17 11.60
CA ARG A 34 9.41 -2.78 11.96
C ARG A 34 10.44 -2.10 11.04
N ASN A 35 11.20 -2.88 10.27
CA ASN A 35 12.18 -2.35 9.30
C ASN A 35 11.67 -2.35 7.85
N LEU A 36 10.46 -2.86 7.58
CA LEU A 36 10.07 -3.26 6.22
C LEU A 36 9.02 -2.40 5.54
N ARG A 37 8.45 -1.37 6.18
CA ARG A 37 7.40 -0.60 5.54
C ARG A 37 7.84 0.82 5.20
N LYS A 38 8.16 0.96 3.91
CA LYS A 38 8.34 2.18 3.10
C LYS A 38 7.90 1.87 1.67
N ILE A 39 6.68 1.36 1.52
CA ILE A 39 6.19 0.87 0.23
C ILE A 39 5.57 2.04 -0.54
N VAL A 40 5.96 2.22 -1.80
CA VAL A 40 5.27 3.13 -2.73
C VAL A 40 4.53 2.28 -3.75
N LEU A 41 3.21 2.42 -3.82
CA LEU A 41 2.36 1.69 -4.76
C LEU A 41 2.14 2.54 -6.01
N ASP A 42 2.49 2.01 -7.18
CA ASP A 42 2.20 2.64 -8.47
C ASP A 42 0.79 2.25 -8.94
N GLN A 43 -0.12 3.23 -9.02
CA GLN A 43 -1.44 3.10 -9.65
C GLN A 43 -1.58 4.07 -10.83
N THR A 44 -0.47 4.36 -11.51
CA THR A 44 -0.46 5.10 -12.79
C THR A 44 -0.73 4.18 -13.97
N THR A 45 -1.27 4.75 -15.04
CA THR A 45 -1.66 4.02 -16.26
C THR A 45 -1.20 4.70 -17.55
N THR A 46 -0.59 5.87 -17.46
CA THR A 46 -0.05 6.60 -18.62
C THR A 46 1.46 6.75 -18.52
N TYR A 47 2.08 6.99 -19.67
CA TYR A 47 3.51 7.30 -19.76
C TYR A 47 3.96 8.44 -18.82
N PRO A 48 3.35 9.65 -18.84
CA PRO A 48 3.78 10.72 -17.94
C PRO A 48 3.53 10.38 -16.45
N GLY A 49 2.53 9.55 -16.13
CA GLY A 49 2.33 9.03 -14.78
C GLY A 49 3.46 8.11 -14.32
N HIS A 50 3.82 7.11 -15.13
CA HIS A 50 4.94 6.22 -14.83
C HIS A 50 6.28 6.96 -14.77
N GLU A 51 6.51 7.94 -15.65
CA GLU A 51 7.69 8.80 -15.61
C GLU A 51 7.76 9.58 -14.29
N PHE A 52 6.63 10.17 -13.86
CA PHE A 52 6.55 10.86 -12.58
C PHE A 52 6.87 9.91 -11.41
N TYR A 53 6.28 8.70 -11.40
CA TYR A 53 6.56 7.68 -10.39
C TYR A 53 8.06 7.34 -10.34
N ARG A 54 8.69 7.13 -11.51
CA ARG A 54 10.11 6.77 -11.61
C ARG A 54 11.03 7.83 -11.00
N TYR A 55 10.72 9.12 -11.16
CA TYR A 55 11.47 10.19 -10.49
C TYR A 55 11.13 10.31 -9.01
N PHE A 56 9.85 10.17 -8.65
CA PHE A 56 9.36 10.39 -7.30
C PHE A 56 9.92 9.40 -6.28
N VAL A 57 9.94 8.09 -6.59
CA VAL A 57 10.35 7.04 -5.64
C VAL A 57 11.77 7.23 -5.07
N PRO A 58 12.83 7.42 -5.88
CA PRO A 58 14.17 7.64 -5.33
C PRO A 58 14.24 8.95 -4.52
N LEU A 59 13.62 10.03 -5.01
CA LEU A 59 13.58 11.32 -4.31
C LEU A 59 12.87 11.24 -2.96
N LEU A 60 11.76 10.50 -2.88
CA LEU A 60 11.07 10.28 -1.61
C LEU A 60 11.97 9.47 -0.68
N SER A 61 12.59 8.40 -1.17
CA SER A 61 13.45 7.51 -0.38
C SER A 61 14.63 8.26 0.26
N GLU A 62 15.24 9.18 -0.48
CA GLU A 62 16.29 10.07 0.02
C GLU A 62 15.79 11.03 1.11
N LYS A 63 14.58 11.57 0.95
CA LYS A 63 14.03 12.60 1.85
C LYS A 63 13.42 12.06 3.14
N VAL A 64 12.82 10.87 3.10
CA VAL A 64 12.15 10.30 4.27
C VAL A 64 13.13 9.83 5.34
N GLY A 65 14.38 9.52 5.01
CA GLY A 65 15.39 9.14 6.01
C GLY A 65 14.90 8.02 6.95
N ASN A 66 14.72 8.33 8.23
CA ASN A 66 14.24 7.39 9.27
C ASN A 66 12.71 7.45 9.52
N VAL A 67 11.96 8.22 8.74
CA VAL A 67 10.50 8.27 8.83
C VAL A 67 9.92 6.92 8.42
N TYR A 68 9.03 6.39 9.24
CA TYR A 68 8.34 5.12 9.00
C TYR A 68 6.93 5.39 8.45
N PHE A 69 6.58 4.77 7.33
CA PHE A 69 5.24 4.82 6.76
C PHE A 69 4.88 3.48 6.13
N ASP A 70 3.68 3.00 6.37
CA ASP A 70 3.21 1.71 5.89
C ASP A 70 3.21 1.64 4.35
N SER A 71 2.38 2.47 3.71
CA SER A 71 2.33 2.57 2.26
C SER A 71 1.90 3.96 1.79
N VAL A 72 2.52 4.46 0.73
CA VAL A 72 2.08 5.64 0.00
C VAL A 72 1.60 5.19 -1.37
N THR A 73 0.40 5.62 -1.78
CA THR A 73 -0.16 5.25 -3.08
C THR A 73 -0.08 6.42 -4.04
N LEU A 74 0.47 6.19 -5.22
CA LEU A 74 0.51 7.17 -6.29
C LEU A 74 -0.58 6.83 -7.31
N LYS A 75 -1.71 7.53 -7.21
CA LYS A 75 -2.88 7.32 -8.05
C LYS A 75 -2.88 8.26 -9.24
N GLU A 76 -3.21 7.71 -10.41
CA GLU A 76 -3.54 8.50 -11.57
C GLU A 76 -5.03 8.44 -11.87
N SER A 77 -5.64 9.61 -12.10
CA SER A 77 -6.95 9.71 -12.74
C SER A 77 -6.82 10.38 -14.11
N ARG A 78 -7.44 9.76 -15.12
CA ARG A 78 -7.42 10.25 -16.50
C ARG A 78 -8.39 11.41 -16.68
N SER A 79 -7.88 12.57 -17.12
CA SER A 79 -8.71 13.57 -17.80
C SER A 79 -8.39 13.55 -19.29
N LYS A 80 -9.37 13.14 -20.12
CA LYS A 80 -9.21 13.04 -21.58
C LYS A 80 -8.86 14.37 -22.28
N ARG A 81 -8.96 15.52 -21.60
CA ARG A 81 -8.66 16.85 -22.16
C ARG A 81 -7.58 17.64 -21.42
N SER A 82 -7.16 17.21 -20.24
CA SER A 82 -6.37 18.06 -19.32
C SER A 82 -5.08 17.42 -18.80
N GLY A 83 -4.66 16.26 -19.33
CA GLY A 83 -3.50 15.54 -18.84
C GLY A 83 -3.85 14.48 -17.78
N SER A 84 -2.82 13.99 -17.10
CA SER A 84 -2.91 12.97 -16.07
C SER A 84 -2.87 13.62 -14.70
N LEU A 85 -3.94 13.48 -13.93
CA LEU A 85 -3.98 13.98 -12.55
C LEU A 85 -3.33 12.94 -11.65
N ILE A 86 -2.21 13.31 -11.04
CA ILE A 86 -1.46 12.49 -10.10
C ILE A 86 -1.81 12.92 -8.68
N SER A 87 -2.28 11.98 -7.88
CA SER A 87 -2.57 12.14 -6.46
C SER A 87 -1.68 11.19 -5.66
N ILE A 88 -1.07 11.70 -4.59
CA ILE A 88 -0.25 10.92 -3.67
C ILE A 88 -1.01 10.83 -2.36
N GLU A 89 -1.36 9.61 -1.98
CA GLU A 89 -2.23 9.31 -0.84
C GLU A 89 -1.48 8.55 0.25
N TYR A 90 -1.80 8.90 1.50
CA TYR A 90 -1.39 8.18 2.69
C TYR A 90 -2.60 8.01 3.59
N ARG A 91 -2.97 6.75 3.90
CA ARG A 91 -4.17 6.43 4.71
C ARG A 91 -5.43 7.17 4.23
N GLU A 92 -5.72 7.08 2.94
CA GLU A 92 -6.87 7.73 2.28
C GLU A 92 -6.82 9.27 2.24
N ALA A 93 -5.82 9.90 2.85
CA ALA A 93 -5.62 11.35 2.79
C ALA A 93 -4.69 11.74 1.63
N ILE A 94 -5.11 12.73 0.84
CA ILE A 94 -4.30 13.29 -0.25
C ILE A 94 -3.18 14.16 0.35
N LEU A 95 -1.94 13.71 0.23
CA LEU A 95 -0.76 14.45 0.67
C LEU A 95 -0.32 15.48 -0.37
N PHE A 96 -0.41 15.14 -1.65
CA PHE A 96 0.00 16.00 -2.75
C PHE A 96 -0.80 15.66 -4.01
N GLN A 97 -1.04 16.66 -4.85
CA GLN A 97 -1.73 16.47 -6.12
C GLN A 97 -1.18 17.42 -7.18
N THR A 98 -1.00 16.93 -8.40
CA THR A 98 -0.53 17.73 -9.54
C THR A 98 -1.04 17.16 -10.85
N VAL A 99 -1.06 17.98 -11.89
CA VAL A 99 -1.33 17.54 -13.26
C VAL A 99 -0.01 17.41 -14.01
N VAL A 100 0.17 16.30 -14.73
CA VAL A 100 1.29 16.07 -15.66
C VAL A 100 0.77 15.87 -17.08
N TYR A 101 1.48 16.44 -18.05
CA TYR A 101 1.15 16.32 -19.48
C TYR A 101 2.18 15.45 -20.21
N ALA A 102 1.80 14.86 -21.34
CA ALA A 102 2.70 13.97 -22.09
C ALA A 102 3.99 14.66 -22.59
N ALA A 103 3.93 15.95 -22.90
CA ALA A 103 5.07 16.77 -23.32
C ALA A 103 5.64 17.63 -22.17
N ASP A 104 5.33 17.29 -20.92
CA ASP A 104 5.75 18.10 -19.77
C ASP A 104 7.23 17.87 -19.44
N GLN A 105 8.07 18.82 -19.86
CA GLN A 105 9.50 18.83 -19.54
C GLN A 105 9.79 19.03 -18.03
N TYR A 106 8.78 19.36 -17.23
CA TYR A 106 8.91 19.63 -15.79
C TYR A 106 8.42 18.49 -14.90
N ILE A 107 8.19 17.29 -15.45
CA ILE A 107 7.80 16.10 -14.66
C ILE A 107 8.78 15.87 -13.50
N ASN A 108 10.09 15.98 -13.75
CA ASN A 108 11.12 15.84 -12.72
C ASN A 108 10.98 16.92 -11.62
N ALA A 109 10.80 18.19 -11.99
CA ALA A 109 10.64 19.28 -11.03
C ALA A 109 9.38 19.10 -10.16
N LYS A 110 8.28 18.63 -10.76
CA LYS A 110 7.05 18.28 -10.03
C LYS A 110 7.28 17.11 -9.07
N ALA A 111 8.06 16.10 -9.47
CA ALA A 111 8.42 14.98 -8.60
C ALA A 111 9.31 15.42 -7.43
N ILE A 112 10.26 16.35 -7.64
CA ILE A 112 11.08 16.96 -6.57
C ILE A 112 10.19 17.68 -5.56
N GLN A 113 9.26 18.51 -6.04
CA GLN A 113 8.31 19.21 -5.19
C GLN A 113 7.45 18.23 -4.40
N ALA A 114 6.90 17.22 -5.08
CA ALA A 114 6.07 16.20 -4.47
C ALA A 114 6.81 15.45 -3.37
N ALA A 115 8.04 15.00 -3.62
CA ALA A 115 8.85 14.29 -2.65
C ALA A 115 9.11 15.14 -1.40
N ALA A 116 9.39 16.45 -1.56
CA ALA A 116 9.58 17.36 -0.44
C ALA A 116 8.30 17.57 0.40
N VAL A 117 7.16 17.77 -0.25
CA VAL A 117 5.88 17.97 0.45
C VAL A 117 5.45 16.68 1.16
N VAL A 118 5.53 15.54 0.47
CA VAL A 118 5.12 14.25 1.00
C VAL A 118 6.00 13.84 2.17
N SER A 119 7.33 13.98 2.08
CA SER A 119 8.22 13.65 3.21
C SER A 119 7.90 14.49 4.44
N ALA A 120 7.65 15.79 4.28
CA ALA A 120 7.29 16.66 5.40
C ALA A 120 5.96 16.25 6.05
N LYS A 121 4.94 15.94 5.24
CA LYS A 121 3.63 15.49 5.74
C LYS A 121 3.72 14.11 6.43
N LEU A 122 4.52 13.19 5.92
CA LEU A 122 4.72 11.88 6.55
C LEU A 122 5.40 12.02 7.92
N SER A 123 6.42 12.88 8.02
CA SER A 123 7.06 13.19 9.31
C SER A 123 6.06 13.74 10.31
N GLN A 124 5.20 14.68 9.89
CA GLN A 124 4.17 15.24 10.76
C GLN A 124 3.18 14.16 11.23
N SER A 125 2.66 13.35 10.31
CA SER A 125 1.73 12.26 10.63
C SER A 125 2.31 11.24 11.61
N GLN A 126 3.62 10.97 11.54
CA GLN A 126 4.30 10.09 12.48
C GLN A 126 4.34 10.71 13.89
N LEU A 127 4.65 12.01 13.99
CA LEU A 127 4.63 12.72 15.27
C LEU A 127 3.23 12.74 15.88
N ASP A 128 2.20 13.04 15.08
CA ASP A 128 0.80 13.07 15.54
C ASP A 128 0.35 11.71 16.07
N GLY A 129 0.76 10.62 15.40
CA GLY A 129 0.50 9.25 15.85
C GLY A 129 1.16 8.92 17.19
N LEU A 130 2.42 9.34 17.38
CA LEU A 130 3.15 9.12 18.65
C LEU A 130 2.53 9.92 19.79
N LEU A 131 2.13 11.18 19.54
CA LEU A 131 1.47 12.02 20.55
C LEU A 131 0.11 11.47 20.96
N SER A 132 -0.68 11.00 19.98
CA SER A 132 -2.00 10.40 20.24
C SER A 132 -1.90 9.14 21.10
N GLN A 133 -0.90 8.29 20.87
CA GLN A 133 -0.65 7.10 21.69
C GLN A 133 -0.21 7.42 23.12
N GLY A 134 0.53 8.52 23.33
CA GLY A 134 0.95 8.95 24.65
C GLY A 134 -0.17 9.58 25.49
N GLY A 135 -1.15 10.20 24.85
CA GLY A 135 -2.29 10.85 25.52
C GLY A 135 -3.38 9.89 25.99
N ASP A 136 -3.56 8.77 25.31
CA ASP A 136 -4.61 7.77 25.60
C ASP A 136 -4.34 6.97 26.90
N LEU A 137 -3.10 6.96 27.39
CA LEU A 137 -2.72 6.30 28.65
C LEU A 137 -2.98 7.14 29.92
N ALA A 138 -3.49 8.38 29.77
CA ALA A 138 -3.76 9.29 30.88
C ALA A 138 -5.25 9.32 31.29
N GLY A 139 -6.11 8.57 30.60
CA GLY A 139 -7.54 8.46 30.87
C GLY A 139 -7.85 7.28 31.78
N ASP A 140 -7.53 7.46 33.05
CA ASP A 140 -7.95 6.62 34.19
C ASP A 140 -9.44 6.23 34.07
N GLU A 141 -9.71 4.93 34.13
CA GLU A 141 -11.07 4.42 34.32
C GLU A 141 -11.54 4.86 35.71
N LEU A 142 -12.48 5.80 35.78
CA LEU A 142 -13.23 6.16 36.99
C LEU A 142 -14.59 5.44 37.02
#